data_AF-X0XXE4-F1
#
_entry.id   AF-X0XXE4-F1
#
_cell.length_a   1.000
_cell.length_b   1.000
_cell.length_c   1.000
_cell.angle_alpha   90.00
_cell.angle_beta   90.00
_cell.angle_gamma   90.00
#
_symmetry.space_group_name_H-M   'P 1'
#
loop_
_entity.id
_entity.type
_entity.pdbx_description
1 polymer ?
#
loop_
_entity_poly.entity_id
_entity_poly.type
_entity_poly.pdbx_seq_one_letter_code
_entity_poly.pdbx_strand_id
1 'polypeptide(L)'
;RQPALVGHMLAGILLGPSVLNWMQAGPTFAAISDLSVLFVVVAAGLEMRMHHVLDVFRGKSSFALLVGFAISTAVAGAFAWLTGMALIPGLVVTLCLSVTALPVALRILSSFGMLDTSIARLAIASALLSDVIVLMVLGVVLSLATPSVGSWLPAAGISMAKLGALLAFVGICHFACLRLSALRAARKINSKYPDTVLIATLLFTFAFGALSALLGFHF
;
A
#
# COMPACT_ATOMS: atom_id res chain seq x y z
N ARG A 1 20.26 -1.51 -18.70
CA ARG A 1 19.96 -2.66 -17.80
C ARG A 1 18.47 -2.63 -17.51
N GLN A 2 17.72 -3.66 -17.88
CA GLN A 2 16.29 -3.76 -17.52
C GLN A 2 16.16 -4.42 -16.13
N PRO A 3 15.13 -4.08 -15.35
CA PRO A 3 14.87 -4.75 -14.08
C PRO A 3 14.60 -6.24 -14.32
N ALA A 4 15.21 -7.11 -13.50
CA ALA A 4 14.99 -8.56 -13.59
C ALA A 4 13.51 -8.93 -13.53
N LEU A 5 12.68 -8.12 -12.85
CA LEU A 5 11.23 -8.27 -12.77
C LEU A 5 10.55 -8.45 -14.14
N VAL A 6 11.02 -7.71 -15.17
CA VAL A 6 10.45 -7.79 -16.53
C VAL A 6 10.65 -9.19 -17.12
N GLY A 7 11.82 -9.78 -16.91
CA GLY A 7 12.10 -11.15 -17.34
C GLY A 7 11.23 -12.18 -16.63
N HIS A 8 10.95 -12.00 -15.34
CA HIS A 8 10.05 -12.88 -14.59
C HIS A 8 8.60 -12.77 -15.08
N MET A 9 8.13 -11.56 -15.38
CA MET A 9 6.80 -11.35 -15.98
C MET A 9 6.69 -12.00 -17.35
N LEU A 10 7.70 -11.84 -18.21
CA LEU A 10 7.73 -12.49 -19.53
C LEU A 10 7.74 -14.02 -19.42
N ALA A 11 8.53 -14.58 -18.51
CA ALA A 11 8.53 -16.01 -18.25
C ALA A 11 7.13 -16.50 -17.80
N GLY A 12 6.46 -15.74 -16.93
CA GLY A 12 5.08 -16.03 -16.52
C GLY A 12 4.07 -15.99 -17.68
N ILE A 13 4.19 -15.02 -18.58
CA ILE A 13 3.33 -14.94 -19.77
C ILE A 13 3.58 -16.12 -20.72
N LEU A 14 4.85 -16.48 -20.93
CA LEU A 14 5.23 -17.60 -21.80
C LEU A 14 4.75 -18.95 -21.24
N LEU A 15 5.00 -19.21 -19.95
CA LEU A 15 4.64 -20.48 -19.31
C LEU A 15 3.14 -20.57 -18.97
N GLY A 16 2.47 -19.42 -18.85
CA GLY A 16 1.07 -19.30 -18.51
C GLY A 16 0.10 -19.68 -19.65
N PRO A 17 -1.21 -19.54 -19.43
CA PRO A 17 -2.24 -19.94 -20.38
C PRO A 17 -2.24 -19.14 -21.69
N SER A 18 -1.56 -17.99 -21.72
CA SER A 18 -1.50 -17.11 -22.89
C SER A 18 -0.67 -17.66 -24.04
N VAL A 19 0.33 -18.52 -23.78
CA VAL A 19 1.23 -19.06 -24.81
C VAL A 19 1.37 -20.57 -24.71
N LEU A 20 2.05 -21.10 -23.69
CA LEU A 20 2.33 -22.54 -23.58
C LEU A 20 1.28 -23.32 -22.78
N ASN A 21 0.52 -22.64 -21.91
CA ASN A 21 -0.50 -23.20 -21.03
C ASN A 21 0.01 -24.36 -20.15
N TRP A 22 1.28 -24.31 -19.73
CA TRP A 22 1.86 -25.30 -18.82
C TRP A 22 1.53 -25.01 -17.35
N MET A 23 1.31 -23.75 -17.01
CA MET A 23 0.91 -23.31 -15.68
C MET A 23 -0.38 -22.51 -15.77
N GLN A 24 -1.32 -22.78 -14.87
CA GLN A 24 -2.56 -22.03 -14.73
C GLN A 24 -2.59 -21.32 -13.38
N ALA A 25 -3.14 -20.12 -13.37
CA ALA A 25 -3.38 -19.40 -12.13
C ALA A 25 -4.38 -20.20 -11.29
N GLY A 26 -3.94 -20.63 -10.12
CA GLY A 26 -4.75 -21.36 -9.15
C GLY A 26 -4.61 -20.75 -7.75
N PRO A 27 -5.45 -21.17 -6.80
CA PRO A 27 -5.44 -20.64 -5.44
C PRO A 27 -4.06 -20.78 -4.76
N THR A 28 -3.30 -21.82 -5.08
CA THR A 28 -1.94 -22.02 -4.57
C THR A 28 -0.97 -20.94 -5.06
N PHE A 29 -1.00 -20.59 -6.36
CA PHE A 29 -0.15 -19.54 -6.91
C PHE A 29 -0.54 -18.15 -6.38
N ALA A 30 -1.84 -17.91 -6.17
CA ALA A 30 -2.33 -16.68 -5.54
C ALA A 30 -1.77 -16.50 -4.12
N ALA A 31 -1.85 -17.55 -3.28
CA ALA A 31 -1.32 -17.52 -1.92
C ALA A 31 0.20 -17.28 -1.89
N ILE A 32 0.96 -17.92 -2.80
CA ILE A 32 2.41 -17.70 -2.93
C ILE A 32 2.71 -16.25 -3.36
N SER A 33 1.92 -15.70 -4.28
CA SER A 33 2.05 -14.32 -4.74
C SER A 33 1.83 -13.33 -3.59
N ASP A 34 0.76 -13.49 -2.82
CA ASP A 34 0.44 -12.61 -1.69
C ASP A 34 1.53 -12.65 -0.62
N LEU A 35 2.03 -13.84 -0.30
CA LEU A 35 3.14 -14.03 0.62
C LEU A 35 4.43 -13.38 0.10
N SER A 36 4.70 -13.50 -1.20
CA SER A 36 5.87 -12.89 -1.83
C SER A 36 5.81 -11.37 -1.77
N VAL A 37 4.65 -10.78 -2.05
CA VAL A 37 4.42 -9.33 -1.94
C VAL A 37 4.62 -8.86 -0.50
N LEU A 38 4.06 -9.58 0.48
CA LEU A 38 4.26 -9.31 1.90
C LEU A 38 5.75 -9.25 2.25
N PHE A 39 6.53 -10.27 1.89
CA PHE A 39 7.96 -10.30 2.19
C PHE A 39 8.75 -9.20 1.49
N VAL A 40 8.40 -8.86 0.23
CA VAL A 40 9.06 -7.76 -0.50
C VAL A 40 8.83 -6.42 0.21
N VAL A 41 7.59 -6.14 0.61
CA VAL A 41 7.25 -4.88 1.30
C VAL A 41 7.88 -4.82 2.68
N VAL A 42 7.84 -5.92 3.46
CA VAL A 42 8.46 -5.99 4.78
C VAL A 42 9.99 -5.83 4.69
N ALA A 43 10.65 -6.53 3.78
CA ALA A 43 12.10 -6.43 3.60
C ALA A 43 12.52 -5.01 3.20
N ALA A 44 11.84 -4.42 2.22
CA ALA A 44 12.11 -3.04 1.81
C ALA A 44 11.80 -2.04 2.94
N GLY A 45 10.74 -2.28 3.73
CA GLY A 45 10.40 -1.46 4.89
C GLY A 45 11.44 -1.50 6.01
N LEU A 46 12.12 -2.64 6.19
CA LEU A 46 13.22 -2.81 7.16
C LEU A 46 14.53 -2.12 6.71
N GLU A 47 14.78 -2.06 5.41
CA GLU A 47 15.95 -1.40 4.84
C GLU A 47 15.80 0.14 4.83
N MET A 48 14.56 0.62 4.72
CA MET A 48 14.25 2.04 4.62
C MET A 48 14.29 2.81 5.94
N ARG A 49 14.88 4.01 5.86
CA ARG A 49 14.79 5.00 6.94
C ARG A 49 13.45 5.73 6.90
N MET A 50 12.44 5.19 7.57
CA MET A 50 11.07 5.73 7.60
C MET A 50 10.99 7.22 7.99
N HIS A 51 11.88 7.70 8.85
CA HIS A 51 11.94 9.12 9.21
C HIS A 51 12.09 10.03 7.99
N HIS A 52 12.94 9.64 7.04
CA HIS A 52 13.16 10.44 5.84
C HIS A 52 11.96 10.43 4.87
N VAL A 53 11.14 9.36 4.87
CA VAL A 53 9.91 9.31 4.08
C VAL A 53 8.87 10.25 4.71
N LEU A 54 8.80 10.29 6.04
CA LEU A 54 7.94 11.20 6.79
C LEU A 54 8.32 12.68 6.59
N ASP A 55 9.61 12.97 6.44
CA ASP A 55 10.09 14.34 6.17
C ASP A 55 9.59 14.87 4.82
N VAL A 56 9.35 14.01 3.83
CA VAL A 56 8.79 14.41 2.53
C VAL A 56 7.40 15.01 2.69
N PHE A 57 6.58 14.47 3.60
CA PHE A 57 5.24 14.98 3.88
C PHE A 57 5.26 16.36 4.56
N ARG A 58 6.32 16.69 5.28
CA ARG A 58 6.50 17.97 5.99
C ARG A 58 7.22 19.03 5.16
N GLY A 59 7.95 18.61 4.14
CA GLY A 59 8.73 19.50 3.28
C GLY A 59 7.95 20.09 2.11
N LYS A 60 8.63 20.95 1.34
CA LYS A 60 8.11 21.56 0.09
C LYS A 60 7.68 20.52 -0.95
N SER A 61 8.21 19.30 -0.87
CA SER A 61 7.87 18.19 -1.77
C SER A 61 6.46 17.64 -1.57
N SER A 62 5.80 17.91 -0.44
CA SER A 62 4.40 17.51 -0.20
C SER A 62 3.44 18.07 -1.26
N PHE A 63 3.68 19.29 -1.73
CA PHE A 63 2.89 19.88 -2.81
C PHE A 63 3.07 19.10 -4.13
N ALA A 64 4.29 18.69 -4.46
CA ALA A 64 4.57 17.92 -5.67
C ALA A 64 3.90 16.53 -5.65
N LEU A 65 3.82 15.89 -4.47
CA LEU A 65 3.09 14.64 -4.28
C LEU A 65 1.60 14.80 -4.61
N LEU A 66 0.98 15.84 -4.03
CA LEU A 66 -0.44 16.10 -4.19
C LEU A 66 -0.79 16.45 -5.63
N VAL A 67 0.03 17.29 -6.27
CA VAL A 67 -0.16 17.67 -7.67
C VAL A 67 0.01 16.46 -8.59
N GLY A 68 1.03 15.62 -8.37
CA GLY A 68 1.24 14.41 -9.17
C GLY A 68 0.05 13.45 -9.10
N PHE A 69 -0.46 13.21 -7.89
CA PHE A 69 -1.65 12.38 -7.69
C PHE A 69 -2.92 13.01 -8.30
N ALA A 70 -3.12 14.32 -8.12
CA ALA A 70 -4.26 15.04 -8.66
C ALA A 70 -4.29 15.03 -10.19
N ILE A 71 -3.13 15.21 -10.84
CA ILE A 71 -3.02 15.13 -12.30
C ILE A 71 -3.35 13.71 -12.78
N SER A 72 -2.76 12.67 -12.16
CA SER A 72 -3.05 11.28 -12.50
C SER A 72 -4.55 10.97 -12.39
N THR A 73 -5.17 11.40 -11.29
CA THR A 73 -6.60 11.22 -11.03
C THR A 73 -7.48 12.00 -11.99
N ALA A 74 -7.10 13.23 -12.34
CA ALA A 74 -7.85 14.04 -13.30
C ALA A 74 -7.83 13.42 -14.71
N VAL A 75 -6.67 12.90 -15.14
CA VAL A 75 -6.54 12.22 -16.43
C VAL A 75 -7.35 10.92 -16.45
N ALA A 76 -7.27 10.12 -15.39
CA ALA A 76 -8.06 8.90 -15.25
C ALA A 76 -9.57 9.18 -15.23
N GLY A 77 -9.99 10.24 -14.54
CA GLY A 77 -11.39 10.67 -14.48
C GLY A 77 -11.90 11.18 -15.82
N ALA A 78 -11.08 11.96 -16.54
CA ALA A 78 -11.41 12.39 -17.90
C ALA A 78 -11.59 11.19 -18.83
N PHE A 79 -10.73 10.17 -18.73
CA PHE A 79 -10.89 8.93 -19.50
C PHE A 79 -12.20 8.20 -19.19
N ALA A 80 -12.53 8.02 -17.90
CA ALA A 80 -13.79 7.40 -17.50
C ALA A 80 -15.03 8.18 -17.99
N TRP A 81 -14.96 9.52 -17.98
CA TRP A 81 -16.03 10.37 -18.49
C TRP A 81 -16.18 10.29 -20.01
N LEU A 82 -15.07 10.33 -20.75
CA LEU A 82 -15.06 10.25 -22.23
C LEU A 82 -15.60 8.92 -22.77
N THR A 83 -15.42 7.83 -22.01
CA THR A 83 -15.95 6.51 -22.36
C THR A 83 -17.44 6.34 -22.02
N GLY A 84 -18.08 7.35 -21.43
CA GLY A 84 -19.50 7.33 -21.10
C GLY A 84 -19.87 6.36 -19.97
N MET A 85 -18.91 6.02 -19.10
CA MET A 85 -19.16 5.11 -17.98
C MET A 85 -20.15 5.70 -16.97
N ALA A 86 -20.99 4.84 -16.39
CA ALA A 86 -21.85 5.22 -15.27
C ALA A 86 -21.00 5.66 -14.06
N LEU A 87 -21.57 6.49 -13.18
CA LEU A 87 -20.83 7.16 -12.09
C LEU A 87 -20.01 6.19 -11.22
N ILE A 88 -20.61 5.10 -10.72
CA ILE A 88 -19.94 4.16 -9.82
C ILE A 88 -18.82 3.39 -10.54
N PRO A 89 -19.07 2.69 -11.69
CA PRO A 89 -17.99 2.05 -12.45
C PRO A 89 -16.89 3.02 -12.90
N GLY A 90 -17.26 4.23 -13.32
CA GLY A 90 -16.31 5.26 -13.74
C GLY A 90 -15.40 5.72 -12.60
N LEU A 91 -15.95 5.88 -11.39
CA LEU A 91 -15.16 6.17 -10.18
C LEU A 91 -14.21 5.03 -9.84
N VAL A 92 -14.66 3.77 -9.91
CA VAL A 92 -13.80 2.61 -9.66
C VAL A 92 -12.64 2.56 -10.66
N VAL A 93 -12.91 2.74 -11.96
CA VAL A 93 -11.87 2.78 -13.00
C VAL A 93 -10.90 3.94 -12.77
N THR A 94 -11.42 5.12 -12.43
CA THR A 94 -10.61 6.30 -12.11
C THR A 94 -9.64 6.01 -10.98
N LEU A 95 -10.13 5.42 -9.88
CA LEU A 95 -9.29 5.04 -8.74
C LEU A 95 -8.24 4.00 -9.14
N CYS A 96 -8.62 2.94 -9.87
CA CYS A 96 -7.70 1.90 -10.31
C CYS A 96 -6.55 2.45 -11.17
N LEU A 97 -6.83 3.42 -12.05
CA LEU A 97 -5.81 4.05 -12.90
C LEU A 97 -4.94 5.07 -12.15
N SER A 98 -5.40 5.58 -11.00
CA SER A 98 -4.70 6.59 -10.21
C SER A 98 -3.72 6.01 -9.19
N VAL A 99 -4.00 4.79 -8.70
CA VAL A 99 -3.18 4.10 -7.68
C VAL A 99 -1.83 3.67 -8.24
N THR A 100 -0.79 3.82 -7.44
CA THR A 100 0.56 3.33 -7.75
C THR A 100 0.87 2.04 -7.00
N ALA A 101 1.37 1.01 -7.68
CA ALA A 101 1.72 -0.26 -7.04
C ALA A 101 3.05 -0.18 -6.25
N LEU A 102 2.95 0.05 -4.93
CA LEU A 102 4.09 0.12 -4.00
C LEU A 102 5.06 -1.09 -4.13
N PRO A 103 4.62 -2.37 -4.12
CA PRO A 103 5.55 -3.50 -4.10
C PRO A 103 6.44 -3.59 -5.34
N VAL A 104 5.88 -3.25 -6.51
CA VAL A 104 6.60 -3.23 -7.78
C VAL A 104 7.65 -2.12 -7.78
N ALA A 105 7.27 -0.91 -7.34
CA ALA A 105 8.20 0.21 -7.22
C ALA A 105 9.37 -0.13 -6.28
N LEU A 106 9.08 -0.70 -5.10
CA LEU A 106 10.09 -1.15 -4.13
C LEU A 106 11.05 -2.17 -4.76
N ARG A 107 10.52 -3.15 -5.49
CA ARG A 107 11.36 -4.19 -6.12
C ARG A 107 12.29 -3.62 -7.18
N ILE A 108 11.79 -2.72 -8.03
CA ILE A 108 12.60 -2.06 -9.07
C ILE A 108 13.71 -1.24 -8.41
N LEU A 109 13.36 -0.44 -7.41
CA LEU A 109 14.27 0.48 -6.72
C LEU A 109 15.35 -0.27 -5.93
N SER A 110 14.97 -1.37 -5.27
CA SER A 110 15.88 -2.30 -4.59
C SER A 110 16.84 -2.96 -5.58
N SER A 111 16.35 -3.40 -6.74
CA SER A 111 17.18 -4.00 -7.80
C SER A 111 18.27 -3.06 -8.33
N PHE A 112 18.05 -1.75 -8.22
CA PHE A 112 19.04 -0.72 -8.57
C PHE A 112 19.83 -0.18 -7.37
N GLY A 113 19.58 -0.66 -6.15
CA GLY A 113 20.24 -0.15 -4.94
C GLY A 113 19.89 1.30 -4.60
N MET A 114 18.72 1.78 -5.02
CA MET A 114 18.33 3.19 -4.92
C MET A 114 17.38 3.51 -3.76
N LEU A 115 17.12 2.57 -2.85
CA LEU A 115 16.08 2.70 -1.80
C LEU A 115 16.25 3.92 -0.87
N ASP A 116 17.48 4.36 -0.64
CA ASP A 116 17.80 5.51 0.24
C ASP A 116 17.83 6.87 -0.48
N THR A 117 17.58 6.90 -1.79
CA THR A 117 17.64 8.15 -2.58
C THR A 117 16.47 9.09 -2.28
N SER A 118 16.60 10.38 -2.64
CA SER A 118 15.48 11.34 -2.55
C SER A 118 14.32 10.95 -3.46
N ILE A 119 14.62 10.44 -4.66
CA ILE A 119 13.63 9.96 -5.63
C ILE A 119 12.84 8.79 -5.05
N ALA A 120 13.54 7.84 -4.44
CA ALA A 120 12.91 6.73 -3.74
C ALA A 120 11.95 7.20 -2.67
N ARG A 121 12.43 8.03 -1.75
CA ARG A 121 11.63 8.59 -0.65
C ARG A 121 10.37 9.30 -1.15
N LEU A 122 10.49 10.08 -2.23
CA LEU A 122 9.34 10.75 -2.85
C LEU A 122 8.35 9.74 -3.44
N ALA A 123 8.82 8.74 -4.18
CA ALA A 123 7.96 7.72 -4.80
C ALA A 123 7.23 6.84 -3.77
N ILE A 124 7.91 6.50 -2.67
CA ILE A 124 7.31 5.73 -1.56
C ILE A 124 6.30 6.60 -0.83
N ALA A 125 6.64 7.86 -0.52
CA ALA A 125 5.71 8.80 0.11
C ALA A 125 4.47 9.03 -0.76
N SER A 126 4.60 9.18 -2.08
CA SER A 126 3.45 9.31 -2.98
C SER A 126 2.57 8.06 -2.97
N ALA A 127 3.18 6.87 -3.03
CA ALA A 127 2.44 5.62 -3.06
C ALA A 127 1.65 5.41 -1.76
N LEU A 128 2.28 5.64 -0.60
CA LEU A 128 1.62 5.56 0.70
C LEU A 128 0.47 6.58 0.83
N LEU A 129 0.66 7.81 0.34
CA LEU A 129 -0.39 8.82 0.35
C LEU A 129 -1.57 8.40 -0.53
N SER A 130 -1.29 7.92 -1.75
CA SER A 130 -2.33 7.49 -2.68
C SER A 130 -3.11 6.30 -2.14
N ASP A 131 -2.45 5.35 -1.46
CA ASP A 131 -3.14 4.19 -0.87
C ASP A 131 -4.15 4.63 0.20
N VAL A 132 -3.78 5.58 1.06
CA VAL A 132 -4.69 6.13 2.09
C VAL A 132 -5.88 6.87 1.46
N ILE A 133 -5.62 7.73 0.47
CA ILE A 133 -6.66 8.50 -0.21
C ILE A 133 -7.62 7.56 -0.95
N VAL A 134 -7.09 6.58 -1.69
CA VAL A 134 -7.91 5.67 -2.48
C VAL A 134 -8.73 4.76 -1.60
N LEU A 135 -8.18 4.24 -0.49
CA LEU A 135 -8.98 3.50 0.50
C LEU A 135 -10.14 4.35 1.05
N MET A 136 -9.91 5.64 1.29
CA MET A 136 -10.96 6.56 1.73
C MET A 136 -12.06 6.71 0.67
N VAL A 137 -11.68 7.00 -0.58
CA VAL A 137 -12.67 7.21 -1.66
C VAL A 137 -13.38 5.89 -2.00
N LEU A 138 -12.66 4.78 -2.06
CA LEU A 138 -13.23 3.47 -2.36
C LEU A 138 -14.23 3.03 -1.28
N GLY A 139 -13.94 3.28 0.00
CA GLY A 139 -14.88 3.03 1.09
C GLY A 139 -16.19 3.81 0.93
N VAL A 140 -16.11 5.06 0.45
CA VAL A 140 -17.30 5.86 0.13
C VAL A 140 -18.04 5.27 -1.06
N VAL A 141 -17.36 4.98 -2.15
CA VAL A 141 -17.95 4.39 -3.37
C VAL A 141 -18.67 3.09 -3.07
N LEU A 142 -18.06 2.19 -2.30
CA LEU A 142 -18.66 0.92 -1.88
C LEU A 142 -19.88 1.13 -0.98
N SER A 143 -19.82 2.10 -0.07
CA SER A 143 -20.96 2.43 0.80
C SER A 143 -22.13 3.01 0.00
N LEU A 144 -21.89 3.82 -1.04
CA LEU A 144 -22.94 4.29 -1.95
C LEU A 144 -23.53 3.16 -2.81
N ALA A 145 -22.73 2.13 -3.14
CA ALA A 145 -23.20 0.96 -3.88
C ALA A 145 -24.10 0.06 -3.04
N THR A 146 -24.01 0.13 -1.70
CA THR A 146 -24.91 -0.62 -0.81
C THR A 146 -26.29 0.06 -0.68
N PRO A 147 -27.40 -0.68 -0.86
CA PRO A 147 -28.75 -0.10 -0.95
C PRO A 147 -29.27 0.53 0.36
N SER A 148 -28.63 0.28 1.50
CA SER A 148 -29.03 0.80 2.82
C SER A 148 -28.59 2.25 3.07
N VAL A 149 -27.62 2.76 2.31
CA VAL A 149 -27.01 4.07 2.53
C VAL A 149 -27.26 4.97 1.32
N GLY A 150 -28.53 5.33 1.08
CA GLY A 150 -28.95 6.13 -0.08
C GLY A 150 -28.47 7.60 -0.09
N SER A 151 -27.56 7.99 0.80
CA SER A 151 -27.02 9.36 0.87
C SER A 151 -25.51 9.36 1.07
N TRP A 152 -24.82 10.24 0.35
CA TRP A 152 -23.36 10.37 0.35
C TRP A 152 -22.78 10.79 1.73
N LEU A 153 -23.57 11.52 2.53
CA LEU A 153 -23.16 12.06 3.81
C LEU A 153 -22.89 10.99 4.89
N PRO A 154 -23.82 10.04 5.18
CA PRO A 154 -23.54 8.94 6.10
C PRO A 154 -22.47 7.97 5.57
N ALA A 155 -22.40 7.73 4.26
CA ALA A 155 -21.35 6.91 3.64
C ALA A 155 -19.94 7.51 3.84
N ALA A 156 -19.81 8.83 3.66
CA ALA A 156 -18.59 9.57 3.97
C ALA A 156 -18.24 9.48 5.46
N GLY A 157 -19.21 9.64 6.35
CA GLY A 157 -19.02 9.54 7.81
C GLY A 157 -18.48 8.18 8.25
N ILE A 158 -19.07 7.08 7.75
CA ILE A 158 -18.62 5.72 8.07
C ILE A 158 -17.19 5.49 7.55
N SER A 159 -16.89 5.94 6.32
CA SER A 159 -15.55 5.78 5.73
C SER A 159 -14.50 6.58 6.49
N MET A 160 -14.82 7.82 6.90
CA MET A 160 -13.93 8.65 7.72
C MET A 160 -13.72 8.06 9.12
N ALA A 161 -14.77 7.50 9.75
CA ALA A 161 -14.64 6.84 11.04
C ALA A 161 -13.75 5.60 10.95
N LYS A 162 -13.92 4.79 9.90
CA LYS A 162 -13.08 3.62 9.61
C LYS A 162 -11.61 4.00 9.42
N LEU A 163 -11.33 5.03 8.61
CA LEU A 163 -9.98 5.55 8.42
C LEU A 163 -9.38 6.12 9.71
N GLY A 164 -10.17 6.90 10.45
CA GLY A 164 -9.75 7.47 11.74
C GLY A 164 -9.38 6.40 12.74
N ALA A 165 -10.17 5.33 12.83
CA ALA A 165 -9.85 4.17 13.66
C ALA A 165 -8.55 3.47 13.22
N LEU A 166 -8.34 3.29 11.90
CA LEU A 166 -7.11 2.73 11.34
C LEU A 166 -5.88 3.58 11.70
N LEU A 167 -5.95 4.89 11.46
CA LEU A 167 -4.85 5.82 11.75
C LEU A 167 -4.57 5.94 13.25
N ALA A 168 -5.62 5.98 14.07
CA ALA A 168 -5.48 5.98 15.52
C ALA A 168 -4.80 4.69 16.00
N PHE A 169 -5.21 3.54 15.46
CA PHE A 169 -4.59 2.25 15.77
C PHE A 169 -3.11 2.22 15.37
N VAL A 170 -2.77 2.62 14.14
CA VAL A 170 -1.38 2.72 13.67
C VAL A 170 -0.57 3.67 14.57
N GLY A 171 -1.14 4.82 14.95
CA GLY A 171 -0.52 5.77 15.88
C GLY A 171 -0.28 5.19 17.27
N ILE A 172 -1.25 4.46 17.82
CA ILE A 172 -1.12 3.75 19.11
C ILE A 172 -0.03 2.71 19.03
N CYS A 173 0.01 1.90 17.96
CA CYS A 173 1.05 0.90 17.75
C CYS A 173 2.44 1.54 17.63
N HIS A 174 2.57 2.63 16.88
CA HIS A 174 3.81 3.38 16.76
C HIS A 174 4.27 3.91 18.13
N PHE A 175 3.36 4.52 18.89
CA PHE A 175 3.63 5.02 20.24
C PHE A 175 4.01 3.91 21.21
N ALA A 176 3.31 2.77 21.18
CA ALA A 176 3.63 1.59 21.98
C ALA A 176 5.01 1.04 21.62
N CYS A 177 5.35 1.00 20.33
CA CYS A 177 6.66 0.56 19.85
C CYS A 177 7.78 1.50 20.34
N LEU A 178 7.58 2.82 20.27
CA LEU A 178 8.51 3.82 20.80
C LEU A 178 8.69 3.66 22.33
N ARG A 179 7.60 3.54 23.08
CA ARG A 179 7.62 3.28 24.53
C ARG A 179 8.38 2.00 24.87
N LEU A 180 8.10 0.90 24.18
CA LEU A 180 8.78 -0.39 24.38
C LEU A 180 10.27 -0.31 24.01
N SER A 181 10.62 0.42 22.95
CA SER A 181 12.01 0.63 22.56
C SER A 181 12.78 1.48 23.59
N ALA A 182 12.15 2.52 24.15
CA ALA A 182 12.72 3.34 25.21
C ALA A 182 12.91 2.53 26.51
N LEU A 183 11.93 1.69 26.86
CA LEU A 183 12.03 0.77 28.00
C LEU A 183 13.13 -0.30 27.82
N ARG A 184 13.30 -0.83 26.60
CA ARG A 184 14.37 -1.78 26.27
C ARG A 184 15.75 -1.13 26.27
N ALA A 185 15.87 0.10 25.77
CA ALA A 185 17.09 0.90 25.83
C ALA A 185 17.48 1.20 27.29
N ALA A 186 16.51 1.54 28.14
CA ALA A 186 16.72 1.73 29.58
C ALA A 186 17.14 0.44 30.31
N ARG A 187 16.69 -0.73 29.84
CA ARG A 187 17.06 -2.05 30.39
C ARG A 187 18.39 -2.62 29.85
N LYS A 188 19.10 -1.90 28.98
CA LYS A 188 20.41 -2.32 28.39
C LYS A 188 20.38 -3.72 27.76
N ILE A 189 19.22 -4.14 27.24
CA ILE A 189 19.08 -5.43 26.55
C ILE A 189 19.65 -5.28 25.14
N ASN A 190 20.88 -5.76 24.98
CA ASN A 190 21.59 -5.73 23.70
C ASN A 190 21.00 -6.81 22.78
N SER A 191 20.01 -6.46 21.96
CA SER A 191 19.53 -7.36 20.90
C SER A 191 20.57 -7.36 19.78
N LYS A 192 21.49 -8.32 19.85
CA LYS A 192 22.58 -8.53 18.88
C LYS A 192 22.15 -9.28 17.62
N TYR A 193 20.83 -9.44 17.39
CA TYR A 193 20.31 -10.33 16.34
C TYR A 193 19.32 -9.60 15.41
N PRO A 194 19.66 -9.41 14.12
CA PRO A 194 18.76 -8.83 13.11
C PRO A 194 17.47 -9.64 12.94
N ASP A 195 17.50 -10.95 13.22
CA ASP A 195 16.36 -11.86 13.09
C ASP A 195 15.20 -11.50 14.03
N THR A 196 15.48 -10.94 15.21
CA THR A 196 14.45 -10.53 16.18
C THR A 196 13.58 -9.39 15.62
N VAL A 197 14.17 -8.49 14.82
CA VAL A 197 13.44 -7.36 14.23
C VAL A 197 12.50 -7.87 13.14
N LEU A 198 12.98 -8.77 12.27
CA LEU A 198 12.14 -9.40 11.24
C LEU A 198 10.97 -10.17 11.86
N ILE A 199 11.24 -11.01 12.87
CA ILE A 199 10.20 -11.80 13.55
C ILE A 199 9.19 -10.88 14.24
N ALA A 200 9.65 -9.83 14.93
CA ALA A 200 8.75 -8.87 15.57
C ALA A 200 7.89 -8.11 14.55
N THR A 201 8.46 -7.71 13.42
CA THR A 201 7.72 -7.04 12.34
C THR A 201 6.69 -7.98 11.72
N LEU A 202 7.04 -9.23 11.43
CA LEU A 202 6.10 -10.22 10.90
C LEU A 202 4.96 -10.53 11.88
N LEU A 203 5.28 -10.76 13.16
CA LEU A 203 4.27 -10.95 14.20
C LEU A 203 3.32 -9.75 14.29
N PHE A 204 3.87 -8.54 14.25
CA PHE A 204 3.08 -7.31 14.24
C PHE A 204 2.17 -7.24 13.00
N THR A 205 2.71 -7.50 11.80
CA THR A 205 1.94 -7.45 10.55
C THR A 205 0.83 -8.50 10.52
N PHE A 206 1.08 -9.72 10.98
CA PHE A 206 0.04 -10.75 11.06
C PHE A 206 -1.00 -10.45 12.13
N ALA A 207 -0.58 -9.99 13.31
CA ALA A 207 -1.51 -9.59 14.37
C ALA A 207 -2.41 -8.43 13.91
N PHE A 208 -1.83 -7.47 13.20
CA PHE A 208 -2.56 -6.36 12.61
C PHE A 208 -3.53 -6.83 11.51
N GLY A 209 -3.07 -7.71 10.61
CA GLY A 209 -3.92 -8.30 9.57
C GLY A 209 -5.11 -9.06 10.15
N ALA A 210 -4.87 -9.87 11.20
CA ALA A 210 -5.92 -10.59 11.91
C ALA A 210 -6.91 -9.65 12.62
N LEU A 211 -6.42 -8.59 13.26
CA LEU A 211 -7.29 -7.58 13.88
C LEU A 211 -8.11 -6.81 12.84
N SER A 212 -7.48 -6.42 11.73
CA SER A 212 -8.14 -5.76 10.60
C SER A 212 -9.26 -6.63 10.05
N ALA A 213 -9.00 -7.93 9.92
CA ALA A 213 -9.99 -8.90 9.48
C ALA A 213 -11.17 -9.02 10.45
N LEU A 214 -10.88 -9.10 11.75
CA LEU A 214 -11.89 -9.18 12.80
C LEU A 214 -12.76 -7.92 12.90
N LEU A 215 -12.18 -6.75 12.63
CA LEU A 215 -12.88 -5.47 12.60
C LEU A 215 -13.70 -5.25 11.31
N GLY A 216 -13.64 -6.19 10.36
CA GLY A 216 -14.40 -6.08 9.10
C GLY A 216 -13.89 -4.95 8.20
N PHE A 217 -12.59 -4.64 8.26
CA PHE A 217 -11.93 -3.73 7.31
C PHE A 217 -11.64 -4.39 5.95
N HIS A 218 -12.19 -5.59 5.70
CA HIS A 218 -12.19 -6.17 4.36
C HIS A 218 -13.05 -5.30 3.44
N PHE A 219 -12.40 -4.59 2.53
CA PHE A 219 -13.02 -3.95 1.37
C PHE A 219 -12.76 -4.82 0.14
#